data_AF-A0A371J8S0-F1
#
_entry.id   AF-A0A371J8S0-F1
#
_cell.length_a   1.000
_cell.length_b   1.000
_cell.length_c   1.000
_cell.angle_alpha   90.00
_cell.angle_beta   90.00
_cell.angle_gamma   90.00
#
_symmetry.space_group_name_H-M   'P 1'
#
loop_
_entity.id
_entity.type
_entity.pdbx_description
1 polymer ?
#
loop_
_entity_poly.entity_id
_entity_poly.type
_entity_poly.pdbx_seq_one_letter_code
_entity_poly.pdbx_strand_id
1 'polypeptide(L)'
;MSAYIRIIYDKLDFLEFKQNILFLKQPQHKASVFNELSLDDFLKIRDFTRDVEEKINDGKVLSFEDYEKGLFEVWPPIRSYPASSTLIAKALMSAGNYDKLFQHNN
;
A
#
# COMPACT_ATOMS: atom_id res chain seq x y z
N MET A 1 -24.45 -5.24 0.79
CA MET A 1 -24.04 -4.43 1.95
C MET A 1 -24.53 -3.00 1.74
N SER A 2 -25.02 -2.30 2.77
CA SER A 2 -25.48 -0.91 2.62
C SER A 2 -24.32 0.03 2.26
N ALA A 3 -24.56 1.01 1.38
CA ALA A 3 -23.53 1.99 0.98
C ALA A 3 -22.95 2.75 2.19
N TYR A 4 -23.78 3.03 3.19
CA TYR A 4 -23.35 3.68 4.43
C TYR A 4 -22.38 2.81 5.24
N ILE A 5 -22.64 1.50 5.30
CA ILE A 5 -21.77 0.54 5.99
C ILE A 5 -20.41 0.47 5.29
N ARG A 6 -20.39 0.45 3.95
CA ARG A 6 -19.14 0.47 3.17
C ARG A 6 -18.28 1.69 3.48
N ILE A 7 -18.88 2.89 3.52
CA ILE A 7 -18.16 4.13 3.85
C ILE A 7 -17.53 4.07 5.25
N ILE A 8 -18.20 3.44 6.21
CA ILE A 8 -17.64 3.27 7.55
C ILE A 8 -16.42 2.35 7.51
N TYR A 9 -16.51 1.20 6.83
CA TYR A 9 -15.36 0.31 6.67
C TYR A 9 -14.18 0.99 5.96
N ASP A 10 -14.45 1.68 4.86
CA ASP A 10 -13.40 2.42 4.12
C ASP A 10 -12.68 3.44 5.02
N LYS A 11 -13.40 4.11 5.92
CA LYS A 11 -12.80 5.04 6.90
C LYS A 11 -12.02 4.31 7.99
N LEU A 12 -12.47 3.15 8.46
CA LEU A 12 -11.78 2.36 9.46
C LEU A 12 -10.47 1.80 8.90
N ASP A 13 -10.52 1.18 7.70
CA ASP A 13 -9.34 0.68 6.99
C ASP A 13 -8.31 1.79 6.79
N PHE A 14 -8.76 3.00 6.48
CA PHE A 14 -7.89 4.15 6.30
C PHE A 14 -7.18 4.57 7.59
N LEU A 15 -7.88 4.56 8.73
CA LEU A 15 -7.30 4.86 10.02
C LEU A 15 -6.30 3.79 10.45
N GLU A 16 -6.65 2.52 10.26
CA GLU A 16 -5.78 1.38 10.53
C GLU A 16 -4.51 1.43 9.67
N PHE A 17 -4.66 1.74 8.38
CA PHE A 17 -3.52 1.96 7.49
C PHE A 17 -2.61 3.09 8.01
N LYS A 18 -3.16 4.26 8.36
CA LYS A 18 -2.36 5.37 8.91
C LYS A 18 -1.62 4.96 10.18
N GLN A 19 -2.27 4.19 11.05
CA GLN A 19 -1.66 3.66 12.27
C GLN A 19 -0.52 2.68 11.95
N ASN A 20 -0.73 1.75 11.01
CA ASN A 20 0.28 0.79 10.58
C ASN A 20 1.51 1.48 9.99
N ILE A 21 1.32 2.53 9.18
CA ILE A 21 2.42 3.35 8.65
C ILE A 21 3.25 3.96 9.79
N LEU A 22 2.62 4.46 10.85
CA LEU A 22 3.33 5.04 12.00
C LEU A 22 4.14 4.01 12.78
N PHE A 23 3.69 2.76 12.85
CA PHE A 23 4.42 1.67 13.49
C PHE A 23 5.53 1.09 12.63
N LEU A 24 5.31 1.02 11.31
CA LEU A 24 6.24 0.38 10.37
C LEU A 24 7.32 1.33 9.84
N LYS A 25 7.10 2.65 9.87
CA LYS A 25 8.10 3.62 9.41
C LYS A 25 9.40 3.48 10.18
N GLN A 26 10.52 3.73 9.52
CA GLN A 26 11.81 3.83 10.21
C GLN A 26 11.78 5.01 11.20
N PRO A 27 12.42 4.91 12.38
CA PRO A 27 12.42 5.98 13.38
C PRO A 27 12.89 7.32 12.82
N GLN A 28 13.93 7.30 11.97
CA GLN A 28 14.49 8.49 11.33
C GLN A 28 13.61 9.11 10.23
N HIS A 29 12.62 8.39 9.69
CA HIS A 29 11.79 8.91 8.59
C HIS A 29 10.56 9.65 9.13
N LYS A 30 10.37 10.86 8.62
CA LYS A 30 9.14 11.63 8.87
C LYS A 30 8.04 11.09 7.96
N ALA A 31 6.89 10.72 8.54
CA ALA A 31 5.71 10.30 7.78
C ALA A 31 4.90 11.49 7.22
N SER A 32 5.53 12.65 7.01
CA SER A 32 4.83 13.88 6.61
C SER A 32 4.09 13.75 5.28
N VAL A 33 4.62 12.96 4.34
CA VAL A 33 3.97 12.64 3.06
C VAL A 33 2.60 11.97 3.27
N PHE A 34 2.45 11.18 4.34
CA PHE A 34 1.20 10.51 4.68
C PHE A 34 0.20 11.41 5.42
N ASN A 35 0.61 12.59 5.90
CA ASN A 35 -0.31 13.54 6.50
C ASN A 35 -1.28 14.11 5.45
N GLU A 36 -0.79 14.29 4.23
CA GLU A 36 -1.57 14.81 3.09
C GLU A 36 -2.38 13.72 2.38
N LEU A 37 -2.18 12.44 2.76
CA LEU A 37 -2.94 11.34 2.18
C LEU A 37 -4.42 11.50 2.54
N SER A 38 -5.25 11.59 1.50
CA SER A 38 -6.72 11.62 1.61
C SER A 38 -7.30 10.21 1.62
N LEU A 39 -8.58 10.09 2.01
CA LEU A 39 -9.29 8.81 1.94
C LEU A 39 -9.36 8.30 0.48
N ASP A 40 -9.61 9.18 -0.48
CA ASP A 40 -9.72 8.81 -1.90
C ASP A 40 -8.39 8.25 -2.44
N ASP A 41 -7.27 8.90 -2.11
CA ASP A 41 -5.94 8.41 -2.47
C ASP A 41 -5.64 7.06 -1.84
N PHE A 42 -5.99 6.89 -0.55
CA PHE A 42 -5.86 5.61 0.12
C PHE A 42 -6.67 4.51 -0.57
N LEU A 43 -7.92 4.78 -0.96
CA LEU A 43 -8.75 3.79 -1.64
C LEU A 43 -8.13 3.38 -2.97
N LYS A 44 -7.57 4.32 -3.74
CA LYS A 44 -6.85 4.01 -4.98
C LYS A 44 -5.60 3.15 -4.72
N ILE A 45 -4.82 3.47 -3.69
CA ILE A 45 -3.64 2.69 -3.31
C ILE A 45 -4.06 1.28 -2.89
N ARG A 46 -5.07 1.15 -2.02
CA ARG A 46 -5.57 -0.13 -1.53
C ARG A 46 -6.07 -1.00 -2.67
N ASP A 47 -6.90 -0.44 -3.55
CA ASP A 47 -7.46 -1.19 -4.67
C ASP A 47 -6.35 -1.61 -5.65
N PHE A 48 -5.37 -0.73 -5.92
CA PHE A 48 -4.17 -1.10 -6.70
C PHE A 48 -3.37 -2.23 -6.05
N THR A 49 -3.09 -2.15 -4.74
CA THR A 49 -2.36 -3.20 -4.02
C THR A 49 -3.12 -4.53 -4.06
N ARG A 50 -4.46 -4.50 -3.92
CA ARG A 50 -5.29 -5.71 -4.02
C ARG A 50 -5.23 -6.32 -5.42
N ASP A 51 -5.30 -5.50 -6.46
CA ASP A 51 -5.18 -5.97 -7.85
C ASP A 51 -3.80 -6.63 -8.11
N VAL A 52 -2.75 -6.13 -7.46
CA VAL A 52 -1.41 -6.74 -7.50
C VAL A 52 -1.39 -8.08 -6.78
N GLU A 53 -1.98 -8.17 -5.59
CA GLU A 53 -2.11 -9.44 -4.86
C GLU A 53 -2.90 -10.50 -5.63
N GLU A 54 -3.99 -10.10 -6.28
CA GLU A 54 -4.79 -10.99 -7.14
C GLU A 54 -3.94 -11.54 -8.30
N LYS A 55 -3.18 -10.68 -8.99
CA LYS A 55 -2.26 -11.12 -10.06
C LYS A 55 -1.19 -12.09 -9.56
N ILE A 56 -0.62 -11.86 -8.37
CA ILE A 56 0.36 -12.76 -7.75
C ILE A 56 -0.29 -14.12 -7.43
N ASN A 57 -1.52 -14.11 -6.90
CA ASN A 57 -2.27 -15.31 -6.58
C ASN A 57 -2.65 -16.12 -7.83
N ASP A 58 -2.91 -15.44 -8.96
CA ASP A 58 -3.12 -16.05 -10.27
C ASP A 58 -1.83 -16.60 -10.91
N GLY A 59 -0.69 -16.49 -10.23
CA GLY A 59 0.61 -17.01 -10.69
C GLY A 59 1.33 -16.09 -11.69
N LYS A 60 0.90 -14.82 -11.83
CA LYS A 60 1.66 -13.85 -12.62
C LYS A 60 2.92 -13.45 -11.85
N VAL A 61 4.05 -13.46 -12.55
CA VAL A 61 5.31 -12.93 -12.03
C VAL A 61 5.26 -11.42 -12.15
N LEU A 62 5.13 -10.73 -11.01
CA LEU A 62 5.26 -9.28 -10.90
C LEU A 62 6.54 -8.97 -10.14
N SER A 63 7.36 -8.07 -10.68
CA SER A 63 8.55 -7.61 -9.98
C SER A 63 8.19 -6.52 -8.97
N PHE A 64 9.06 -6.32 -7.98
CA PHE A 64 8.95 -5.17 -7.08
C PHE A 64 8.99 -3.84 -7.84
N GLU A 65 9.77 -3.74 -8.92
CA GLU A 65 9.84 -2.53 -9.74
C GLU A 65 8.50 -2.22 -10.44
N ASP A 66 7.78 -3.24 -10.90
CA ASP A 66 6.46 -3.07 -11.51
C ASP A 66 5.45 -2.54 -10.48
N TYR A 67 5.50 -3.10 -9.27
CA TYR A 67 4.68 -2.64 -8.16
C TYR A 67 4.99 -1.18 -7.79
N GLU A 68 6.27 -0.84 -7.66
CA GLU A 68 6.72 0.51 -7.33
C GLU A 68 6.28 1.53 -8.39
N LYS A 69 6.50 1.24 -9.67
CA LYS A 69 6.08 2.11 -10.78
C LYS A 69 4.57 2.33 -10.76
N GLY A 70 3.78 1.26 -10.58
CA GLY A 70 2.32 1.39 -10.50
C GLY A 70 1.85 2.22 -9.30
N LEU A 71 2.46 2.01 -8.12
CA LEU A 71 2.16 2.80 -6.93
C LEU A 71 2.45 4.30 -7.15
N PHE A 72 3.54 4.60 -7.85
CA PHE A 72 3.98 5.95 -8.17
C PHE A 72 3.13 6.64 -9.24
N GLU A 73 2.37 5.89 -10.03
CA GLU A 73 1.34 6.41 -10.94
C GLU A 73 0.03 6.67 -10.19
N VAL A 74 -0.33 5.77 -9.27
CA VAL A 74 -1.55 5.88 -8.45
C VAL A 74 -1.49 7.07 -7.49
N TRP A 75 -0.38 7.24 -6.77
CA TRP A 75 -0.20 8.33 -5.82
C TRP A 75 1.21 8.93 -5.91
N PRO A 76 1.47 9.84 -6.86
CA PRO A 76 2.80 10.41 -7.11
C PRO A 76 3.54 11.01 -5.90
N PRO A 77 2.90 11.66 -4.89
CA PRO A 77 3.59 12.22 -3.73
C PRO A 77 4.45 11.21 -2.97
N ILE A 78 4.10 9.93 -3.02
CA ILE A 78 4.76 8.83 -2.30
C ILE A 78 6.21 8.60 -2.74
N ARG A 79 6.59 9.09 -3.93
CA ARG A 79 7.97 9.05 -4.47
C ARG A 79 8.98 9.78 -3.58
N SER A 80 8.52 10.78 -2.84
CA SER A 80 9.37 11.57 -1.95
C SER A 80 9.73 10.86 -0.64
N TYR A 81 9.05 9.75 -0.32
CA TYR A 81 9.29 8.98 0.89
C TYR A 81 10.20 7.76 0.61
N PRO A 82 11.36 7.64 1.28
CA PRO A 82 12.27 6.51 1.06
C PRO A 82 11.64 5.16 1.42
N ALA A 83 11.85 4.15 0.57
CA ALA A 83 11.30 2.80 0.73
C ALA A 83 9.77 2.79 0.92
N SER A 84 9.07 3.74 0.28
CA SER A 84 7.62 3.86 0.39
C SER A 84 6.89 2.64 -0.15
N SER A 85 7.29 2.11 -1.29
CA SER A 85 6.72 0.91 -1.90
C SER A 85 6.75 -0.29 -0.95
N THR A 86 7.89 -0.54 -0.30
CA THR A 86 8.04 -1.58 0.72
C THR A 86 7.13 -1.35 1.93
N LEU A 87 7.06 -0.10 2.40
CA LEU A 87 6.22 0.28 3.53
C LEU A 87 4.73 0.08 3.23
N ILE A 88 4.25 0.51 2.06
CA ILE A 88 2.86 0.29 1.62
C ILE A 88 2.58 -1.20 1.48
N ALA A 89 3.45 -1.94 0.78
CA ALA A 89 3.27 -3.38 0.59
C ALA A 89 3.18 -4.10 1.94
N LYS A 90 4.02 -3.76 2.90
CA LYS A 90 4.00 -4.35 4.24
C LYS A 90 2.74 -3.97 5.04
N ALA A 91 2.18 -2.79 4.81
CA ALA A 91 1.00 -2.32 5.50
C ALA A 91 -0.31 -2.91 4.94
N LEU A 92 -0.34 -3.28 3.66
CA LEU A 92 -1.57 -3.64 2.95
C LEU A 92 -1.60 -5.05 2.36
N MET A 93 -0.46 -5.64 2.02
CA MET A 93 -0.42 -7.00 1.46
C MET A 93 -0.42 -8.07 2.56
N SER A 94 -0.97 -9.23 2.21
CA SER A 94 -0.77 -10.44 3.00
C SER A 94 0.70 -10.84 3.04
N ALA A 95 1.15 -11.42 4.17
CA ALA A 95 2.55 -11.82 4.35
C ALA A 95 3.05 -12.75 3.22
N GLY A 96 2.21 -13.70 2.78
CA GLY A 96 2.58 -14.62 1.69
C GLY A 96 2.78 -13.92 0.34
N ASN A 97 1.96 -12.92 0.01
CA ASN A 97 2.12 -12.17 -1.24
C ASN A 97 3.24 -11.13 -1.16
N TYR A 98 3.43 -10.54 0.00
CA TYR A 98 4.61 -9.71 0.28
C TYR A 98 5.88 -10.53 0.03
N ASP A 99 6.01 -11.71 0.65
CA ASP A 99 7.19 -12.56 0.46
C ASP A 99 7.40 -12.93 -1.01
N LYS A 100 6.34 -13.28 -1.75
CA LYS A 100 6.42 -13.54 -3.20
C LYS A 100 6.89 -12.32 -4.00
N LEU A 101 6.42 -11.12 -3.67
CA LEU A 101 6.82 -9.89 -4.36
C LEU A 101 8.30 -9.55 -4.11
N PHE A 102 8.80 -9.85 -2.91
CA PHE A 102 10.18 -9.55 -2.50
C PHE A 102 11.15 -10.74 -2.62
N GLN A 103 10.69 -11.92 -3.05
CA GLN A 103 11.48 -13.15 -3.18
C GLN A 103 12.68 -13.01 -4.13
N HIS A 104 12.62 -12.08 -5.08
CA HIS A 104 13.66 -11.85 -6.09
C HIS A 104 14.53 -10.60 -5.82
N ASN A 105 14.38 -9.94 -4.68
CA ASN A 105 15.09 -8.70 -4.32
C ASN A 105 16.36 -8.92 -3.47
N ASN A 106 16.97 -10.12 -3.52
CA ASN A 106 18.24 -10.45 -2.88
C ASN A 106 19.42 -10.35 -3.84
#